data_AF-A0A9D2WRM9-F1
#
_entry.id   AF-A0A9D2WRM9-F1
#
_cell.length_a   1.000
_cell.length_b   1.000
_cell.length_c   1.000
_cell.angle_alpha   90.00
_cell.angle_beta   90.00
_cell.angle_gamma   90.00
#
_symmetry.space_group_name_H-M   'P 1'
#
loop_
_entity.id
_entity.type
_entity.pdbx_description
1 polymer ?
#
loop_
_entity_poly.entity_id
_entity_poly.type
_entity_poly.pdbx_seq_one_letter_code
_entity_poly.pdbx_strand_id
1 'polypeptide(L)'
;MLVNLNCPVELLEYQLYKTKSSEKVYCSLIINNVSNKVVKGLKAEIYCFDQFGDPINKAENSFKCKIEYKNGLYPKQNRNSDKKILLSDFPNTRKIEVDITKVLFDDNTVWDKGTSQIEKVELTGIEDKRILAYVNHIIGNDAKYFAKEEKNRWICVCGRLNEEYVTKCKRCEREKDYVLTNFSNENKICSDFKLYEETRLEELQKQAIEKKKKTIKFARITGSLCVLFLVAGFLVINVIIPEVAYKKALSLADAGKYKESITALEKLGDYKDSKLKINEITYKKVLVLADEGKYKEAITTLKELGDSKYSNSKIGEIAKKAYSQGNLVLACYAWKAIGEYNQISKYGGLIKAGFWHTVGLKSDGTVMAVGDNIYGKLNVSDWQDIVAIAAGSGHTVGLKSDNTVIAVGYNEIGECNVANWVDIVAVMAGSRHTVGLKSDGTVVAVGSNDLGQCNVSDWQDIVAIAAGGIHTVGLKTDGTVIAVGYNKYGQCNVSDWQDIVAIAAGYLHTVGLKSDGTVVIVGDNEYGQCNVSDWQNIMAVEAGSGSFHTVGLKNDGTVIAVGYNEFGQCNVSDWQDIVAIAAGGLHTVGLRNDGTVIAVGDHDYGQKNVLDWRIF
;
A
#
# COMPACT_ATOMS: atom_id res chain seq x y z
N MET A 1 12.77 20.89 6.47
CA MET A 1 12.58 22.35 6.45
C MET A 1 13.85 23.01 5.91
N LEU A 2 13.74 24.10 5.16
CA LEU A 2 14.88 24.95 4.81
C LEU A 2 15.06 26.02 5.88
N VAL A 3 16.27 26.17 6.41
CA VAL A 3 16.56 27.08 7.55
C VAL A 3 17.83 27.89 7.26
N ASN A 4 17.79 29.18 7.59
CA ASN A 4 18.98 30.01 7.75
C ASN A 4 19.02 30.47 9.22
N LEU A 5 20.05 30.05 9.97
CA LEU A 5 20.14 30.27 11.42
C LEU A 5 20.33 31.74 11.79
N ASN A 6 20.92 32.53 10.89
CA ASN A 6 21.18 33.96 11.03
C ASN A 6 20.00 34.83 10.56
N CYS A 7 18.99 34.25 9.91
CA CYS A 7 17.82 34.99 9.49
C CYS A 7 16.98 35.44 10.70
N PRO A 8 16.62 36.74 10.81
CA PRO A 8 15.81 37.26 11.92
C PRO A 8 14.33 36.86 11.85
N VAL A 9 13.93 36.15 10.80
CA VAL A 9 12.59 35.63 10.59
C VAL A 9 12.65 34.21 10.02
N GLU A 10 11.56 33.47 10.14
CA GLU A 10 11.47 32.08 9.71
C GLU A 10 10.18 31.81 8.95
N LEU A 11 10.24 31.00 7.89
CA LEU A 11 9.04 30.35 7.36
C LEU A 11 8.68 29.16 8.26
N LEU A 12 7.48 29.19 8.84
CA LEU A 12 6.93 28.04 9.57
C LEU A 12 6.21 27.09 8.61
N GLU A 13 5.24 27.63 7.87
CA GLU A 13 4.30 26.90 7.01
C GLU A 13 3.91 27.80 5.83
N TYR A 14 3.45 27.22 4.73
CA TYR A 14 2.83 27.94 3.62
C TYR A 14 1.51 27.28 3.21
N GLN A 15 0.65 28.05 2.55
CA GLN A 15 -0.60 27.55 1.97
C GLN A 15 -0.68 27.96 0.50
N LEU A 16 -1.00 27.01 -0.38
CA LEU A 16 -1.28 27.27 -1.79
C LEU A 16 -2.79 27.34 -2.03
N TYR A 17 -3.23 28.25 -2.90
CA TYR A 17 -4.62 28.43 -3.30
C TYR A 17 -4.71 28.51 -4.82
N LYS A 18 -5.52 27.66 -5.46
CA LYS A 18 -5.88 27.80 -6.88
C LYS A 18 -7.26 28.47 -7.01
N THR A 19 -7.39 29.46 -7.89
CA THR A 19 -8.68 30.11 -8.16
C THR A 19 -9.47 29.33 -9.22
N LYS A 20 -10.74 29.00 -8.93
CA LYS A 20 -11.60 28.21 -9.83
C LYS A 20 -11.86 28.86 -11.20
N SER A 21 -11.80 30.19 -11.30
CA SER A 21 -12.20 30.95 -12.49
C SER A 21 -11.04 31.45 -13.36
N SER A 22 -9.80 31.41 -12.86
CA SER A 22 -8.64 31.96 -13.61
C SER A 22 -7.41 31.06 -13.62
N GLU A 23 -7.52 29.85 -13.04
CA GLU A 23 -6.44 28.86 -12.86
C GLU A 23 -5.20 29.33 -12.07
N LYS A 24 -5.08 30.64 -11.79
CA LYS A 24 -3.98 31.25 -11.04
C LYS A 24 -3.80 30.63 -9.67
N VAL A 25 -2.55 30.29 -9.36
CA VAL A 25 -2.10 29.83 -8.04
C VAL A 25 -1.51 30.99 -7.25
N TYR A 26 -1.83 31.04 -5.97
CA TYR A 26 -1.32 31.99 -5.01
C TYR A 26 -0.72 31.25 -3.82
N CYS A 27 0.29 31.82 -3.16
CA CYS A 27 0.72 31.37 -1.84
C CYS A 27 0.44 32.39 -0.72
N SER A 28 0.26 31.91 0.51
CA SER A 28 0.40 32.69 1.74
C SER A 28 1.51 32.06 2.57
N LEU A 29 2.37 32.89 3.16
CA LEU A 29 3.48 32.44 3.98
C LEU A 29 3.20 32.77 5.45
N ILE A 30 3.34 31.78 6.34
CA ILE A 30 3.29 31.98 7.79
C ILE A 30 4.72 32.21 8.28
N ILE A 31 5.04 33.46 8.56
CA ILE A 31 6.37 33.90 8.98
C ILE A 31 6.38 34.15 10.49
N ASN A 32 7.42 33.69 11.17
CA ASN A 32 7.72 33.98 12.57
C ASN A 32 8.87 34.99 12.69
N ASN A 33 8.78 35.96 13.60
CA ASN A 33 9.88 36.87 13.91
C ASN A 33 10.67 36.39 15.14
N VAL A 34 11.92 35.98 14.93
CA VAL A 34 12.86 35.54 15.99
C VAL A 34 13.82 36.64 16.45
N SER A 35 13.69 37.85 15.90
CA SER A 35 14.43 39.03 16.36
C SER A 35 13.73 39.75 17.50
N ASN A 36 14.45 40.69 18.13
CA ASN A 36 13.94 41.62 19.13
C ASN A 36 13.39 42.93 18.54
N LYS A 37 13.33 43.08 17.22
CA LYS A 37 12.82 44.29 16.52
C LYS A 37 11.51 44.00 15.79
N VAL A 38 10.73 45.03 15.44
CA VAL A 38 9.50 44.82 14.67
C VAL A 38 9.84 44.79 13.18
N VAL A 39 9.46 43.72 12.49
CA VAL A 39 9.70 43.60 11.04
C VAL A 39 8.62 44.35 10.27
N LYS A 40 9.02 45.30 9.42
CA LYS A 40 8.13 46.06 8.52
C LYS A 40 7.91 45.36 7.18
N GLY A 41 8.90 44.60 6.72
CA GLY A 41 8.80 43.82 5.49
C GLY A 41 10.06 43.01 5.21
N LEU A 42 10.00 42.16 4.20
CA LEU A 42 11.10 41.31 3.76
C LEU A 42 11.10 41.10 2.24
N LYS A 43 12.25 40.72 1.70
CA LYS A 43 12.40 40.20 0.34
C LYS A 43 12.65 38.71 0.41
N ALA A 44 11.99 37.95 -0.45
CA ALA A 44 12.20 36.53 -0.59
C ALA A 44 12.30 36.12 -2.05
N GLU A 45 13.00 35.02 -2.30
CA GLU A 45 13.01 34.29 -3.57
C GLU A 45 12.21 33.01 -3.35
N ILE A 46 11.21 32.77 -4.18
CA ILE A 46 10.30 31.62 -4.07
C ILE A 46 10.60 30.69 -5.24
N TYR A 47 10.98 29.46 -4.91
CA TYR A 47 11.25 28.37 -5.84
C TYR A 47 9.98 27.50 -5.96
N CYS A 48 9.56 27.21 -7.18
CA CYS A 48 8.32 26.52 -7.50
C CYS A 48 8.56 25.11 -8.03
N PHE A 49 7.80 24.15 -7.50
CA PHE A 49 7.89 22.73 -7.82
C PHE A 49 6.51 22.13 -8.05
N ASP A 50 6.45 21.07 -8.86
CA ASP A 50 5.23 20.32 -9.14
C ASP A 50 4.87 19.33 -8.00
N GLN A 51 3.99 18.36 -8.29
CA GLN A 51 3.54 17.36 -7.31
C GLN A 51 4.56 16.26 -7.02
N PHE A 52 5.50 16.01 -7.94
CA PHE A 52 6.57 15.03 -7.77
C PHE A 52 7.79 15.66 -7.09
N GLY A 53 7.85 16.99 -7.08
CA GLY A 53 8.92 17.78 -6.46
C GLY A 53 9.94 18.28 -7.47
N ASP A 54 9.65 18.17 -8.77
CA ASP A 54 10.50 18.65 -9.84
C ASP A 54 10.40 20.18 -10.01
N PRO A 55 11.51 20.88 -10.31
CA PRO A 55 11.50 22.31 -10.63
C PRO A 55 10.58 22.65 -11.80
N ILE A 56 9.57 23.50 -11.56
CA ILE A 56 8.70 24.00 -12.65
C ILE A 56 9.49 24.98 -13.49
N ASN A 57 9.57 24.72 -14.80
CA ASN A 57 10.40 25.46 -15.74
C ASN A 57 11.90 25.41 -15.34
N LYS A 58 12.57 24.30 -15.68
CA LYS A 58 13.95 23.94 -15.25
C LYS A 58 15.02 25.03 -15.45
N ALA A 59 14.80 26.01 -16.33
CA ALA A 59 15.74 27.12 -16.56
C ALA A 59 15.58 28.28 -15.56
N GLU A 60 14.35 28.58 -15.13
CA GLU A 60 14.02 29.70 -14.23
C GLU A 60 12.85 29.30 -13.31
N ASN A 61 13.11 28.41 -12.35
CA ASN A 61 12.08 27.87 -11.47
C ASN A 61 11.73 28.74 -10.24
N SER A 62 12.17 30.00 -10.22
CA SER A 62 12.01 30.88 -9.06
C SER A 62 11.80 32.35 -9.44
N PHE A 63 11.26 33.12 -8.50
CA PHE A 63 11.06 34.56 -8.66
C PHE A 63 11.21 35.32 -7.34
N LYS A 64 11.56 36.60 -7.42
CA LYS A 64 11.77 37.47 -6.25
C LYS A 64 10.51 38.27 -5.92
N CYS A 65 10.08 38.22 -4.67
CA CYS A 65 8.90 38.93 -4.16
C CYS A 65 9.25 39.87 -3.00
N LYS A 66 8.36 40.84 -2.75
CA LYS A 66 8.36 41.70 -1.56
C LYS A 66 7.14 41.36 -0.71
N ILE A 67 7.35 41.22 0.59
CA ILE A 67 6.30 40.93 1.58
C ILE A 67 6.32 42.06 2.60
N GLU A 68 5.19 42.72 2.80
CA GLU A 68 5.03 43.87 3.68
C GLU A 68 4.10 43.51 4.84
N TYR A 69 4.38 44.06 6.03
CA TYR A 69 3.52 43.96 7.21
C TYR A 69 3.09 45.37 7.63
N LYS A 70 1.89 45.78 7.24
CA LYS A 70 1.37 47.15 7.44
C LYS A 70 1.42 47.59 8.91
N ASN A 71 1.04 46.68 9.81
CA ASN A 71 1.02 46.88 11.26
C ASN A 71 2.33 46.41 11.93
N GLY A 72 3.33 46.02 11.15
CA GLY A 72 4.51 45.28 11.60
C GLY A 72 4.23 43.79 11.88
N LEU A 73 5.32 43.05 12.04
CA LEU A 73 5.39 41.71 12.61
C LEU A 73 6.27 41.79 13.86
N TYR A 74 5.65 41.74 15.04
CA TYR A 74 6.32 41.97 16.32
C TYR A 74 7.24 40.79 16.73
N PRO A 75 8.23 41.01 17.61
CA PRO A 75 9.03 39.93 18.19
C PRO A 75 8.18 38.77 18.70
N LYS A 76 8.59 37.53 18.41
CA LYS A 76 7.88 36.27 18.76
C LYS A 76 6.48 36.12 18.17
N GLN A 77 6.06 37.01 17.26
CA GLN A 77 4.80 36.88 16.55
C GLN A 77 4.99 35.99 15.32
N ASN A 78 4.09 35.03 15.14
CA ASN A 78 3.86 34.38 13.85
C ASN A 78 2.63 34.99 13.16
N ARG A 79 2.70 35.16 11.83
CA ARG A 79 1.62 35.80 11.06
C ARG A 79 1.67 35.38 9.59
N ASN A 80 0.50 35.27 8.97
CA ASN A 80 0.39 35.24 7.51
C ASN A 80 0.91 36.55 6.91
N SER A 81 1.50 36.47 5.71
CA SER A 81 1.76 37.62 4.84
C SER A 81 0.47 38.43 4.58
N ASP A 82 0.50 39.76 4.72
CA ASP A 82 -0.69 40.64 4.61
C ASP A 82 -1.40 40.55 3.25
N LYS A 83 -0.70 40.08 2.21
CA LYS A 83 -1.23 39.81 0.87
C LYS A 83 -0.85 38.40 0.46
N LYS A 84 -1.74 37.73 -0.28
CA LYS A 84 -1.40 36.51 -1.02
C LYS A 84 -0.48 36.85 -2.19
N ILE A 85 0.56 36.05 -2.40
CA ILE A 85 1.56 36.24 -3.44
C ILE A 85 1.11 35.43 -4.66
N LEU A 86 0.96 36.09 -5.81
CA LEU A 86 0.58 35.44 -7.07
C LEU A 86 1.80 34.70 -7.65
N LEU A 87 1.62 33.42 -8.03
CA LEU A 87 2.62 32.61 -8.72
C LEU A 87 2.31 32.62 -10.23
N SER A 88 2.39 33.80 -10.86
CA SER A 88 1.87 34.07 -12.21
C SER A 88 2.39 33.09 -13.27
N ASP A 89 3.70 32.86 -13.23
CA ASP A 89 4.45 32.14 -14.25
C ASP A 89 4.60 30.65 -13.90
N PHE A 90 4.03 30.23 -12.76
CA PHE A 90 4.11 28.88 -12.20
C PHE A 90 2.72 28.29 -11.84
N PRO A 91 1.74 28.25 -12.77
CA PRO A 91 0.36 27.83 -12.48
C PRO A 91 0.22 26.35 -12.06
N ASN A 92 1.23 25.52 -12.33
CA ASN A 92 1.27 24.12 -11.91
C ASN A 92 1.93 23.89 -10.56
N THR A 93 2.27 24.94 -9.81
CA THR A 93 2.89 24.81 -8.47
C THR A 93 2.04 23.95 -7.54
N ARG A 94 2.67 22.97 -6.91
CA ARG A 94 2.11 22.13 -5.82
C ARG A 94 2.99 22.13 -4.57
N LYS A 95 4.27 22.45 -4.72
CA LYS A 95 5.23 22.66 -3.63
C LYS A 95 6.03 23.95 -3.87
N ILE A 96 6.36 24.67 -2.80
CA ILE A 96 7.31 25.80 -2.87
C ILE A 96 8.41 25.66 -1.83
N GLU A 97 9.56 26.26 -2.14
CA GLU A 97 10.64 26.52 -1.18
C GLU A 97 10.93 28.03 -1.19
N VAL A 98 11.30 28.61 -0.05
CA VAL A 98 11.40 30.07 0.11
C VAL A 98 12.74 30.43 0.76
N ASP A 99 13.48 31.30 0.08
CA ASP A 99 14.71 31.90 0.57
C ASP A 99 14.47 33.36 0.97
N ILE A 100 14.72 33.71 2.23
CA ILE A 100 14.56 35.09 2.72
C ILE A 100 15.90 35.81 2.58
N THR A 101 15.94 36.78 1.68
CA THR A 101 17.18 37.44 1.25
C THR A 101 17.46 38.76 1.96
N LYS A 102 16.42 39.51 2.36
CA LYS A 102 16.54 40.75 3.16
C LYS A 102 15.35 40.94 4.09
N VAL A 103 15.56 41.57 5.25
CA VAL A 103 14.51 41.92 6.22
C VAL A 103 14.70 43.38 6.67
N LEU A 104 13.62 44.17 6.63
CA LEU A 104 13.56 45.57 7.05
C LEU A 104 12.86 45.69 8.40
N PHE A 105 13.50 46.36 9.34
CA PHE A 105 12.98 46.64 10.67
C PHE A 105 12.33 48.02 10.78
N ASP A 106 11.62 48.26 11.88
CA ASP A 106 10.93 49.50 12.22
C ASP A 106 11.86 50.66 12.57
N ASP A 107 13.08 50.38 13.02
CA ASP A 107 14.17 51.36 13.19
C ASP A 107 14.93 51.68 11.89
N ASN A 108 14.42 51.24 10.75
CA ASN A 108 15.03 51.32 9.41
C ASN A 108 16.34 50.54 9.22
N THR A 109 16.79 49.75 10.21
CA THR A 109 17.90 48.82 9.98
C THR A 109 17.47 47.68 9.05
N VAL A 110 18.43 47.15 8.29
CA VAL A 110 18.20 46.06 7.34
C VAL A 110 19.13 44.91 7.67
N TRP A 111 18.56 43.71 7.82
CA TRP A 111 19.32 42.47 7.73
C TRP A 111 19.40 42.03 6.27
N ASP A 112 20.59 41.64 5.84
CA ASP A 112 20.88 41.11 4.51
C ASP A 112 21.47 39.71 4.67
N LYS A 113 21.03 38.76 3.83
CA LYS A 113 21.52 37.38 3.85
C LYS A 113 23.02 37.30 3.60
N GLY A 114 23.59 38.17 2.78
CA GLY A 114 24.99 38.13 2.38
C GLY A 114 25.38 36.75 1.84
N THR A 115 26.43 36.16 2.40
CA THR A 115 26.92 34.80 2.07
C THR A 115 26.31 33.68 2.93
N SER A 116 25.36 33.98 3.81
CA SER A 116 24.74 32.98 4.70
C SER A 116 24.01 31.91 3.89
N GLN A 117 24.36 30.64 4.09
CA GLN A 117 23.72 29.54 3.37
C GLN A 117 22.34 29.18 3.97
N ILE A 118 21.51 28.52 3.16
CA ILE A 118 20.33 27.79 3.63
C ILE A 118 20.74 26.34 3.83
N GLU A 119 20.26 25.74 4.91
CA GLU A 119 20.46 24.32 5.20
C GLU A 119 19.13 23.57 5.21
N LYS A 120 19.16 22.34 4.69
CA LYS A 120 18.02 21.42 4.72
C LYS A 120 18.09 20.59 6.00
N VAL A 121 17.15 20.86 6.91
CA VAL A 121 17.00 20.17 8.20
C VAL A 121 15.88 19.14 8.08
N GLU A 122 16.16 17.90 8.47
CA GLU A 122 15.14 16.86 8.61
C GLU A 122 14.50 16.96 10.01
N LEU A 123 13.17 16.84 10.08
CA LEU A 123 12.42 16.97 11.32
C LEU A 123 11.56 15.72 11.52
N THR A 124 11.84 14.92 12.55
CA THR A 124 11.03 13.76 12.92
C THR A 124 9.80 14.24 13.68
N GLY A 125 8.62 14.09 13.07
CA GLY A 125 7.33 14.46 13.69
C GLY A 125 6.85 13.45 14.72
N ILE A 126 6.07 13.90 15.69
CA ILE A 126 5.38 13.01 16.63
C ILE A 126 4.04 12.58 16.01
N GLU A 127 3.98 11.37 15.42
CA GLU A 127 2.86 10.95 14.58
C GLU A 127 1.63 10.40 15.34
N ASP A 128 1.81 9.72 16.49
CA ASP A 128 0.66 9.31 17.30
C ASP A 128 -0.03 10.54 17.91
N LYS A 129 -1.27 10.78 17.46
CA LYS A 129 -2.08 11.94 17.83
C LYS A 129 -2.33 12.07 19.34
N ARG A 130 -2.28 10.97 20.12
CA ARG A 130 -2.46 10.98 21.58
C ARG A 130 -1.16 11.38 22.28
N ILE A 131 -0.03 10.86 21.82
CA ILE A 131 1.30 11.24 22.30
C ILE A 131 1.56 12.73 21.98
N LEU A 132 1.24 13.16 20.76
CA LEU A 132 1.28 14.56 20.36
C LEU A 132 0.35 15.43 21.23
N ALA A 133 -0.88 14.99 21.51
CA ALA A 133 -1.79 15.70 22.42
C ALA A 133 -1.26 15.80 23.86
N TYR A 134 -0.56 14.77 24.34
CA TYR A 134 0.11 14.75 25.65
C TYR A 134 1.32 15.70 25.71
N VAL A 135 2.21 15.67 24.72
CA VAL A 135 3.35 16.60 24.62
C VAL A 135 2.83 18.05 24.51
N ASN A 136 1.80 18.28 23.69
CA ASN A 136 1.13 19.58 23.60
C ASN A 136 0.52 20.03 24.94
N HIS A 137 0.00 19.10 25.74
CA HIS A 137 -0.56 19.40 27.07
C HIS A 137 0.51 19.78 28.09
N ILE A 138 1.68 19.11 28.10
CA ILE A 138 2.76 19.46 29.03
C ILE A 138 3.46 20.75 28.62
N ILE A 139 3.87 20.86 27.35
CA ILE A 139 4.87 21.85 26.92
C ILE A 139 4.32 22.92 25.99
N GLY A 140 3.17 22.69 25.33
CA GLY A 140 2.45 23.67 24.50
C GLY A 140 2.24 23.22 23.05
N ASN A 141 1.17 23.70 22.42
CA ASN A 141 0.65 23.27 21.11
C ASN A 141 1.59 23.48 19.90
N ASP A 142 2.70 24.20 20.05
CA ASP A 142 3.73 24.37 19.02
C ASP A 142 4.76 23.23 19.01
N ALA A 143 4.74 22.33 19.99
CA ALA A 143 5.59 21.15 20.04
C ALA A 143 5.08 20.03 19.11
N LYS A 144 5.68 19.91 17.92
CA LYS A 144 5.26 18.95 16.87
C LYS A 144 6.29 17.86 16.55
N TYR A 145 7.52 18.01 17.04
CA TYR A 145 8.68 17.21 16.63
C TYR A 145 9.45 16.68 17.85
N PHE A 146 10.24 15.63 17.66
CA PHE A 146 11.23 15.22 18.65
C PHE A 146 12.38 16.23 18.71
N ALA A 147 12.90 16.47 19.92
CA ALA A 147 14.11 17.26 20.10
C ALA A 147 15.35 16.42 19.72
N LYS A 148 16.40 17.02 19.16
CA LYS A 148 17.55 16.26 18.66
C LYS A 148 18.84 17.08 18.73
N GLU A 149 19.97 16.43 19.02
CA GLU A 149 21.29 17.02 18.80
C GLU A 149 21.87 16.55 17.47
N GLU A 150 22.46 17.47 16.70
CA GLU A 150 23.05 17.21 15.39
C GLU A 150 24.31 18.05 15.21
N LYS A 151 25.50 17.41 15.21
CA LYS A 151 26.79 17.99 14.79
C LYS A 151 26.96 19.48 15.16
N ASN A 152 27.14 19.74 16.46
CA ASN A 152 27.32 21.07 17.08
C ASN A 152 26.09 21.99 16.99
N ARG A 153 24.89 21.43 16.88
CA ARG A 153 23.59 22.14 16.85
C ARG A 153 22.49 21.31 17.51
N TRP A 154 21.33 21.92 17.76
CA TRP A 154 20.18 21.22 18.32
C TRP A 154 18.83 21.69 17.78
N ILE A 155 17.93 20.74 17.58
CA ILE A 155 16.54 20.91 17.14
C ILE A 155 15.65 20.90 18.38
N CYS A 156 14.87 21.97 18.55
CA CYS A 156 13.83 22.04 19.58
C CYS A 156 12.53 21.37 19.09
N VAL A 157 11.69 20.88 20.00
CA VAL A 157 10.38 20.25 19.66
C VAL A 157 9.44 21.10 18.81
N CYS A 158 9.64 22.43 18.79
CA CYS A 158 8.91 23.35 17.92
C CYS A 158 9.43 23.38 16.47
N GLY A 159 10.43 22.57 16.13
CA GLY A 159 11.05 22.45 14.80
C GLY A 159 12.11 23.51 14.49
N ARG A 160 12.52 24.34 15.46
CA ARG A 160 13.62 25.32 15.30
C ARG A 160 14.97 24.63 15.53
N LEU A 161 15.85 24.72 14.53
CA LEU A 161 17.29 24.47 14.69
C LEU A 161 17.96 25.66 15.40
N ASN A 162 18.87 25.38 16.33
CA ASN A 162 19.65 26.36 17.09
C ASN A 162 21.13 25.94 17.11
N GLU A 163 22.02 26.92 17.24
CA GLU A 163 23.45 26.65 17.48
C GLU A 163 23.66 25.97 18.84
N GLU A 164 24.68 25.13 18.99
CA GLU A 164 24.94 24.40 20.24
C GLU A 164 25.15 25.28 21.47
N TYR A 165 25.78 26.45 21.31
CA TYR A 165 26.01 27.41 22.39
C TYR A 165 24.74 28.16 22.84
N VAL A 166 23.63 28.01 22.11
CA VAL A 166 22.35 28.67 22.42
C VAL A 166 21.57 27.79 23.40
N THR A 167 21.51 28.21 24.66
CA THR A 167 20.84 27.47 25.75
C THR A 167 19.31 27.54 25.73
N LYS A 168 18.73 28.52 25.02
CA LYS A 168 17.27 28.69 24.87
C LYS A 168 16.86 28.74 23.41
N CYS A 169 15.83 27.99 23.04
CA CYS A 169 15.33 27.98 21.67
C CYS A 169 14.95 29.40 21.20
N LYS A 170 15.54 29.90 20.11
CA LYS A 170 15.26 31.27 19.61
C LYS A 170 13.81 31.49 19.15
N ARG A 171 13.03 30.42 18.95
CA ARG A 171 11.61 30.46 18.56
C ARG A 171 10.66 30.45 19.76
N CYS A 172 10.86 29.53 20.70
CA CYS A 172 9.91 29.25 21.79
C CYS A 172 10.50 29.38 23.21
N GLU A 173 11.74 29.85 23.34
CA GLU A 173 12.49 30.14 24.59
C GLU A 173 12.69 28.99 25.58
N ARG A 174 12.21 27.79 25.27
CA ARG A 174 12.42 26.58 26.08
C ARG A 174 13.91 26.26 26.20
N GLU A 175 14.31 25.87 27.41
CA GLU A 175 15.67 25.45 27.75
C GLU A 175 16.10 24.21 26.93
N LYS A 176 17.31 24.26 26.37
CA LYS A 176 17.95 23.19 25.58
C LYS A 176 17.89 21.85 26.33
N ASP A 177 18.45 21.83 27.53
CA ASP A 177 18.65 20.62 28.32
C ASP A 177 17.31 19.99 28.71
N TYR A 178 16.30 20.82 29.04
CA TYR A 178 14.96 20.33 29.37
C TYR A 178 14.30 19.63 28.17
N VAL A 179 14.35 20.21 26.97
CA VAL A 179 13.67 19.61 25.83
C VAL A 179 14.42 18.40 25.27
N LEU A 180 15.74 18.41 25.27
CA LEU A 180 16.54 17.25 24.87
C LEU A 180 16.40 16.10 25.88
N THR A 181 16.41 16.37 27.18
CA THR A 181 16.26 15.32 28.21
C THR A 181 14.90 14.63 28.18
N ASN A 182 13.84 15.36 27.83
CA ASN A 182 12.46 14.86 27.98
C ASN A 182 11.78 14.51 26.66
N PHE A 183 12.19 15.09 25.52
CA PHE A 183 11.47 14.94 24.24
C PHE A 183 12.36 14.51 23.06
N SER A 184 13.57 13.98 23.31
CA SER A 184 14.42 13.42 22.25
C SER A 184 14.25 11.92 22.02
N ASN A 185 13.79 11.19 23.04
CA ASN A 185 13.66 9.74 23.00
C ASN A 185 12.17 9.35 22.98
N GLU A 186 11.70 8.81 21.86
CA GLU A 186 10.33 8.37 21.68
C GLU A 186 9.88 7.35 22.73
N ASN A 187 10.75 6.41 23.12
CA ASN A 187 10.43 5.42 24.15
C ASN A 187 10.20 6.08 25.52
N LYS A 188 10.92 7.17 25.82
CA LYS A 188 10.72 7.96 27.05
C LYS A 188 9.41 8.76 26.99
N ILE A 189 9.12 9.43 25.88
CA ILE A 189 7.82 10.13 25.74
C ILE A 189 6.67 9.12 25.85
N CYS A 190 6.82 7.92 25.26
CA CYS A 190 5.87 6.81 25.40
C CYS A 190 5.71 6.32 26.85
N SER A 191 6.79 6.21 27.64
CA SER A 191 6.69 5.81 29.05
C SER A 191 6.03 6.90 29.90
N ASP A 192 6.42 8.15 29.68
CA ASP A 192 5.92 9.29 30.45
C ASP A 192 4.43 9.55 30.11
N PHE A 193 4.03 9.30 28.85
CA PHE A 193 2.63 9.29 28.41
C PHE A 193 1.81 8.19 29.08
N LYS A 194 2.31 6.94 29.13
CA LYS A 194 1.63 5.83 29.83
C LYS A 194 1.41 6.14 31.31
N LEU A 195 2.46 6.63 31.99
CA LEU A 195 2.39 7.03 33.39
C LEU A 195 1.40 8.19 33.61
N TYR A 196 1.33 9.14 32.68
CA TYR A 196 0.34 10.21 32.70
C TYR A 196 -1.09 9.69 32.48
N GLU A 197 -1.33 8.78 31.54
CA GLU A 197 -2.66 8.18 31.35
C GLU A 197 -3.11 7.38 32.58
N GLU A 198 -2.21 6.60 33.19
CA GLU A 198 -2.47 5.88 34.43
C GLU A 198 -2.83 6.84 35.58
N THR A 199 -2.00 7.86 35.81
CA THR A 199 -2.25 8.89 36.84
C THR A 199 -3.55 9.65 36.60
N ARG A 200 -3.84 10.03 35.35
CA ARG A 200 -5.06 10.72 34.95
C ARG A 200 -6.30 9.83 35.12
N LEU A 201 -6.19 8.52 34.87
CA LEU A 201 -7.27 7.56 35.15
C LEU A 201 -7.50 7.42 36.66
N GLU A 202 -6.45 7.41 37.48
CA GLU A 202 -6.62 7.47 38.94
C GLU A 202 -7.27 8.77 39.42
N GLU A 203 -6.89 9.93 38.86
CA GLU A 203 -7.52 11.21 39.20
C GLU A 203 -8.98 11.27 38.78
N LEU A 204 -9.31 10.79 37.58
CA LEU A 204 -10.69 10.66 37.12
C LEU A 204 -11.49 9.68 38.00
N GLN A 205 -10.87 8.60 38.49
CA GLN A 205 -11.48 7.71 39.48
C GLN A 205 -11.65 8.40 40.84
N LYS A 206 -10.66 9.16 41.35
CA LYS A 206 -10.76 9.94 42.60
C LYS A 206 -11.85 11.00 42.49
N GLN A 207 -11.91 11.76 41.39
CA GLN A 207 -12.98 12.73 41.09
C GLN A 207 -14.34 12.05 40.94
N ALA A 208 -14.42 10.89 40.27
CA ALA A 208 -15.66 10.11 40.19
C ALA A 208 -16.10 9.60 41.56
N ILE A 209 -15.19 9.13 42.42
CA ILE A 209 -15.45 8.75 43.81
C ILE A 209 -15.90 9.95 44.64
N GLU A 210 -15.33 11.14 44.43
CA GLU A 210 -15.69 12.35 45.16
C GLU A 210 -17.04 12.92 44.72
N LYS A 211 -17.31 12.91 43.41
CA LYS A 211 -18.62 13.20 42.81
C LYS A 211 -19.67 12.21 43.31
N LYS A 212 -19.32 10.91 43.37
CA LYS A 212 -20.15 9.84 43.96
C LYS A 212 -20.34 10.03 45.48
N LYS A 213 -19.35 10.53 46.24
CA LYS A 213 -19.51 10.93 47.66
C LYS A 213 -20.48 12.11 47.80
N LYS A 214 -20.41 13.13 46.93
CA LYS A 214 -21.38 14.25 46.89
C LYS A 214 -22.80 13.75 46.56
N THR A 215 -22.95 12.84 45.59
CA THR A 215 -24.24 12.21 45.26
C THR A 215 -24.76 11.29 46.37
N ILE A 216 -23.90 10.50 47.03
CA ILE A 216 -24.27 9.60 48.15
C ILE A 216 -24.71 10.39 49.38
N LYS A 217 -24.22 11.62 49.59
CA LYS A 217 -24.71 12.51 50.66
C LYS A 217 -26.20 12.89 50.49
N PHE A 218 -26.75 12.69 49.29
CA PHE A 218 -28.17 12.88 48.95
C PHE A 218 -28.98 11.57 48.94
N ALA A 219 -28.33 10.40 49.11
CA ALA A 219 -28.91 9.09 48.87
C ALA A 219 -28.62 8.11 50.02
N ARG A 220 -29.24 8.34 51.18
CA ARG A 220 -29.29 7.38 52.31
C ARG A 220 -30.61 7.44 53.07
N ILE A 221 -31.58 6.62 52.66
CA ILE A 221 -32.60 6.01 53.53
C ILE A 221 -32.73 4.53 53.09
N THR A 222 -32.39 3.60 54.00
CA THR A 222 -32.69 2.13 54.11
C THR A 222 -33.00 1.29 52.85
N GLY A 223 -32.51 0.06 52.61
CA GLY A 223 -31.71 -0.94 53.37
C GLY A 223 -31.21 -2.03 52.37
N SER A 224 -30.93 -3.32 52.64
CA SER A 224 -30.84 -4.17 53.85
C SER A 224 -29.89 -5.37 53.57
N LEU A 225 -29.53 -6.20 54.57
CA LEU A 225 -28.22 -6.89 54.60
C LEU A 225 -27.99 -8.15 53.74
N CYS A 226 -28.99 -8.89 53.25
CA CYS A 226 -28.75 -10.17 52.55
C CYS A 226 -28.19 -10.02 51.12
N VAL A 227 -28.32 -8.85 50.51
CA VAL A 227 -27.82 -8.58 49.15
C VAL A 227 -26.30 -8.45 49.11
N LEU A 228 -25.66 -8.04 50.22
CA LEU A 228 -24.23 -7.70 50.25
C LEU A 228 -23.29 -8.89 50.00
N PHE A 229 -23.57 -10.07 50.57
CA PHE A 229 -22.71 -11.25 50.35
C PHE A 229 -22.89 -11.85 48.94
N LEU A 230 -24.12 -11.86 48.41
CA LEU A 230 -24.38 -12.27 47.04
C LEU A 230 -23.74 -11.32 46.02
N VAL A 231 -23.83 -10.00 46.25
CA VAL A 231 -23.17 -9.00 45.39
C VAL A 231 -21.64 -9.03 45.53
N ALA A 232 -21.09 -9.26 46.72
CA ALA A 232 -19.65 -9.41 46.90
C ALA A 232 -19.11 -10.68 46.19
N GLY A 233 -19.77 -11.83 46.36
CA GLY A 233 -19.43 -13.05 45.64
C GLY A 233 -19.55 -12.89 44.12
N PHE A 234 -20.63 -12.26 43.66
CA PHE A 234 -20.84 -11.94 42.25
C PHE A 234 -19.75 -11.04 41.67
N LEU A 235 -19.30 -10.01 42.40
CA LEU A 235 -18.21 -9.12 41.99
C LEU A 235 -16.86 -9.83 41.94
N VAL A 236 -16.55 -10.69 42.92
CA VAL A 236 -15.29 -11.45 42.93
C VAL A 236 -15.23 -12.41 41.73
N ILE A 237 -16.29 -13.19 41.52
CA ILE A 237 -16.35 -14.24 40.49
C ILE A 237 -16.44 -13.66 39.08
N ASN A 238 -17.31 -12.66 38.85
CA ASN A 238 -17.61 -12.17 37.49
C ASN A 238 -16.83 -10.91 37.09
N VAL A 239 -16.12 -10.24 38.01
CA VAL A 239 -15.39 -8.99 37.71
C VAL A 239 -13.91 -9.08 38.09
N ILE A 240 -13.57 -9.45 39.32
CA ILE A 240 -12.17 -9.38 39.80
C ILE A 240 -11.30 -10.50 39.24
N ILE A 241 -11.76 -11.76 39.33
CA ILE A 241 -10.98 -12.90 38.83
C ILE A 241 -10.75 -12.81 37.31
N PRO A 242 -11.77 -12.50 36.47
CA PRO A 242 -11.56 -12.32 35.04
C PRO A 242 -10.65 -11.13 34.69
N GLU A 243 -10.68 -10.01 35.44
CA GLU A 243 -9.82 -8.84 35.17
C GLU A 243 -8.33 -9.18 35.31
N VAL A 244 -7.98 -9.92 36.36
CA VAL A 244 -6.59 -10.33 36.62
C VAL A 244 -6.09 -11.29 35.53
N ALA A 245 -6.95 -12.23 35.14
CA ALA A 245 -6.65 -13.16 34.05
C ALA A 245 -6.52 -12.45 32.69
N TYR A 246 -7.39 -11.48 32.39
CA TYR A 246 -7.35 -10.67 31.18
C TYR A 246 -6.02 -9.90 31.06
N LYS A 247 -5.62 -9.18 32.11
CA LYS A 247 -4.34 -8.44 32.13
C LYS A 247 -3.13 -9.36 31.98
N LYS A 248 -3.15 -10.52 32.65
CA LYS A 248 -2.09 -11.54 32.50
C LYS A 248 -2.00 -12.05 31.07
N ALA A 249 -3.14 -12.26 30.40
CA ALA A 249 -3.18 -12.68 29.01
C ALA A 249 -2.52 -11.65 28.07
N LEU A 250 -2.81 -10.35 28.24
CA LEU A 250 -2.16 -9.30 27.42
C LEU A 250 -0.64 -9.26 27.64
N SER A 251 -0.16 -9.35 28.88
CA SER A 251 1.29 -9.35 29.16
C SER A 251 2.05 -10.53 28.54
N LEU A 252 1.37 -11.67 28.33
CA LEU A 252 1.95 -12.81 27.60
C LEU A 252 2.14 -12.49 26.11
N ALA A 253 1.25 -11.72 25.48
CA ALA A 253 1.40 -11.31 24.09
C ALA A 253 2.56 -10.33 23.89
N ASP A 254 2.72 -9.36 24.79
CA ASP A 254 3.83 -8.41 24.75
C ASP A 254 5.20 -9.09 24.98
N ALA A 255 5.21 -10.24 25.67
CA ALA A 255 6.38 -11.11 25.83
C ALA A 255 6.58 -12.12 24.66
N GLY A 256 5.85 -11.98 23.54
CA GLY A 256 5.91 -12.89 22.39
C GLY A 256 5.29 -14.28 22.62
N LYS A 257 4.73 -14.55 23.80
CA LYS A 257 4.08 -15.83 24.17
C LYS A 257 2.63 -15.88 23.67
N TYR A 258 2.46 -15.65 22.36
CA TYR A 258 1.16 -15.48 21.71
C TYR A 258 0.18 -16.62 21.98
N LYS A 259 0.63 -17.89 21.96
CA LYS A 259 -0.22 -19.06 22.24
C LYS A 259 -0.74 -19.09 23.69
N GLU A 260 0.14 -18.80 24.67
CA GLU A 260 -0.25 -18.72 26.09
C GLU A 260 -1.23 -17.57 26.34
N SER A 261 -1.04 -16.45 25.63
CA SER A 261 -1.93 -15.28 25.66
C SER A 261 -3.33 -15.61 25.12
N ILE A 262 -3.42 -16.17 23.91
CA ILE A 262 -4.70 -16.49 23.26
C ILE A 262 -5.51 -17.48 24.12
N THR A 263 -4.90 -18.57 24.58
CA THR A 263 -5.57 -19.55 25.46
C THR A 263 -6.01 -18.95 26.82
N ALA A 264 -5.35 -17.90 27.30
CA ALA A 264 -5.78 -17.18 28.49
C ALA A 264 -6.97 -16.23 28.21
N LEU A 265 -7.06 -15.63 27.01
CA LEU A 265 -8.21 -14.83 26.58
C LEU A 265 -9.44 -15.69 26.23
N GLU A 266 -9.25 -16.84 25.59
CA GLU A 266 -10.35 -17.77 25.25
C GLU A 266 -11.13 -18.21 26.49
N LYS A 267 -10.42 -18.50 27.59
CA LYS A 267 -11.00 -18.87 28.90
C LYS A 267 -11.85 -17.77 29.54
N LEU A 268 -11.81 -16.55 29.01
CA LEU A 268 -12.57 -15.40 29.52
C LEU A 268 -13.84 -15.13 28.70
N GLY A 269 -14.01 -15.78 27.54
CA GLY A 269 -15.21 -15.66 26.71
C GLY A 269 -15.56 -14.23 26.33
N ASP A 270 -16.77 -13.78 26.70
CA ASP A 270 -17.29 -12.44 26.44
C ASP A 270 -16.85 -11.38 27.46
N TYR A 271 -15.86 -11.68 28.31
CA TYR A 271 -15.33 -10.68 29.24
C TYR A 271 -14.58 -9.57 28.48
N LYS A 272 -15.07 -8.32 28.59
CA LYS A 272 -14.55 -7.15 27.86
C LYS A 272 -14.45 -7.42 26.35
N ASP A 273 -13.33 -7.02 25.75
CA ASP A 273 -12.98 -7.16 24.34
C ASP A 273 -12.01 -8.33 24.11
N SER A 274 -12.06 -9.38 24.95
CA SER A 274 -11.15 -10.55 24.84
C SER A 274 -11.12 -11.14 23.43
N LYS A 275 -12.29 -11.26 22.78
CA LYS A 275 -12.42 -11.69 21.38
C LYS A 275 -11.68 -10.75 20.39
N LEU A 276 -11.74 -9.44 20.60
CA LEU A 276 -11.03 -8.46 19.76
C LEU A 276 -9.50 -8.54 19.98
N LYS A 277 -9.07 -8.74 21.23
CA LYS A 277 -7.64 -8.86 21.55
C LYS A 277 -7.03 -10.17 21.08
N ILE A 278 -7.77 -11.28 21.06
CA ILE A 278 -7.35 -12.52 20.36
C ILE A 278 -7.00 -12.19 18.90
N ASN A 279 -7.85 -11.44 18.19
CA ASN A 279 -7.59 -11.07 16.79
C ASN A 279 -6.35 -10.17 16.62
N GLU A 280 -6.20 -9.12 17.44
CA GLU A 280 -5.02 -8.22 17.39
C GLU A 280 -3.70 -8.95 17.69
N ILE A 281 -3.71 -9.83 18.69
CA ILE A 281 -2.53 -10.57 19.14
C ILE A 281 -2.13 -11.62 18.10
N THR A 282 -3.11 -12.29 17.50
CA THR A 282 -2.88 -13.22 16.39
C THR A 282 -2.36 -12.49 15.16
N TYR A 283 -2.85 -11.28 14.85
CA TYR A 283 -2.30 -10.47 13.76
C TYR A 283 -0.83 -10.08 13.99
N LYS A 284 -0.43 -9.69 15.21
CA LYS A 284 0.99 -9.47 15.56
C LYS A 284 1.85 -10.72 15.33
N LYS A 285 1.37 -11.89 15.76
CA LYS A 285 2.05 -13.19 15.54
C LYS A 285 2.25 -13.48 14.05
N VAL A 286 1.25 -13.16 13.21
CA VAL A 286 1.28 -13.38 11.76
C VAL A 286 2.33 -12.53 11.06
N LEU A 287 2.46 -11.24 11.44
CA LEU A 287 3.50 -10.36 10.89
C LEU A 287 4.91 -10.89 11.23
N VAL A 288 5.17 -11.24 12.49
CA VAL A 288 6.46 -11.79 12.92
C VAL A 288 6.80 -13.09 12.17
N LEU A 289 5.82 -13.99 11.98
CA LEU A 289 6.04 -15.22 11.20
C LEU A 289 6.29 -14.94 9.72
N ALA A 290 5.72 -13.87 9.14
CA ALA A 290 5.98 -13.47 7.77
C ALA A 290 7.39 -12.85 7.62
N ASP A 291 7.82 -12.01 8.56
CA ASP A 291 9.17 -11.42 8.61
C ASP A 291 10.26 -12.50 8.81
N GLU A 292 9.91 -13.61 9.47
CA GLU A 292 10.76 -14.82 9.61
C GLU A 292 10.69 -15.79 8.40
N GLY A 293 9.93 -15.46 7.35
CA GLY A 293 9.75 -16.34 6.16
C GLY A 293 8.86 -17.57 6.39
N LYS A 294 8.21 -17.70 7.56
CA LYS A 294 7.39 -18.86 7.96
C LYS A 294 5.93 -18.71 7.51
N TYR A 295 5.74 -18.43 6.22
CA TYR A 295 4.42 -18.10 5.66
C TYR A 295 3.35 -19.17 5.94
N LYS A 296 3.71 -20.46 5.87
CA LYS A 296 2.80 -21.58 6.16
C LYS A 296 2.25 -21.56 7.59
N GLU A 297 3.08 -21.20 8.57
CA GLU A 297 2.66 -21.05 9.98
C GLU A 297 1.82 -19.79 10.19
N ALA A 298 2.14 -18.70 9.49
CA ALA A 298 1.38 -17.46 9.52
C ALA A 298 -0.07 -17.67 9.02
N ILE A 299 -0.26 -18.45 7.94
CA ILE A 299 -1.59 -18.74 7.38
C ILE A 299 -2.41 -19.66 8.28
N THR A 300 -1.80 -20.74 8.81
CA THR A 300 -2.48 -21.63 9.76
C THR A 300 -2.97 -20.84 10.97
N THR A 301 -2.12 -19.96 11.49
CA THR A 301 -2.44 -19.02 12.58
C THR A 301 -3.63 -18.09 12.26
N LEU A 302 -3.79 -17.65 11.01
CA LEU A 302 -4.96 -16.85 10.60
C LEU A 302 -6.25 -17.69 10.53
N LYS A 303 -6.17 -18.94 10.06
CA LYS A 303 -7.34 -19.82 9.89
C LYS A 303 -7.95 -20.29 11.20
N GLU A 304 -7.18 -20.35 12.28
CA GLU A 304 -7.63 -20.75 13.62
C GLU A 304 -8.58 -19.70 14.29
N LEU A 305 -8.72 -18.49 13.73
CA LEU A 305 -9.44 -17.36 14.37
C LEU A 305 -10.98 -17.41 14.37
N GLY A 306 -11.61 -18.34 13.64
CA GLY A 306 -12.97 -18.78 13.96
C GLY A 306 -14.14 -17.77 13.89
N ASP A 307 -14.24 -16.92 12.87
CA ASP A 307 -15.56 -16.52 12.31
C ASP A 307 -15.41 -16.06 10.85
N SER A 308 -15.94 -16.85 9.90
CA SER A 308 -15.51 -16.79 8.49
C SER A 308 -15.81 -15.46 7.80
N LYS A 309 -16.94 -14.81 8.12
CA LYS A 309 -17.37 -13.62 7.37
C LYS A 309 -16.65 -12.33 7.81
N TYR A 310 -16.42 -12.14 9.11
CA TYR A 310 -15.71 -10.96 9.63
C TYR A 310 -14.20 -11.10 9.47
N SER A 311 -13.66 -12.32 9.64
CA SER A 311 -12.25 -12.62 9.40
C SER A 311 -11.86 -12.33 7.94
N ASN A 312 -12.67 -12.77 6.97
CA ASN A 312 -12.34 -12.61 5.56
C ASN A 312 -12.14 -11.16 5.13
N SER A 313 -13.05 -10.26 5.53
CA SER A 313 -12.94 -8.82 5.23
C SER A 313 -11.64 -8.21 5.77
N LYS A 314 -11.23 -8.58 6.99
CA LYS A 314 -10.03 -8.05 7.62
C LYS A 314 -8.74 -8.61 6.99
N ILE A 315 -8.73 -9.88 6.64
CA ILE A 315 -7.62 -10.50 5.90
C ILE A 315 -7.51 -9.89 4.49
N GLY A 316 -8.63 -9.54 3.82
CA GLY A 316 -8.62 -8.84 2.54
C GLY A 316 -8.02 -7.43 2.60
N GLU A 317 -8.29 -6.66 3.67
CA GLU A 317 -7.59 -5.39 3.94
C GLU A 317 -6.09 -5.59 4.17
N ILE A 318 -5.71 -6.63 4.93
CA ILE A 318 -4.31 -6.99 5.21
C ILE A 318 -3.60 -7.36 3.90
N ALA A 319 -4.23 -8.14 3.03
CA ALA A 319 -3.68 -8.55 1.75
C ALA A 319 -3.42 -7.35 0.83
N LYS A 320 -4.39 -6.44 0.71
CA LYS A 320 -4.25 -5.19 -0.05
C LYS A 320 -3.13 -4.30 0.51
N LYS A 321 -3.02 -4.22 1.85
CA LYS A 321 -1.93 -3.47 2.50
C LYS A 321 -0.57 -4.12 2.23
N ALA A 322 -0.44 -5.43 2.42
CA ALA A 322 0.78 -6.18 2.14
C ALA A 322 1.23 -6.01 0.68
N TYR A 323 0.31 -6.11 -0.27
CA TYR A 323 0.55 -5.84 -1.68
C TYR A 323 1.07 -4.41 -1.92
N SER A 324 0.40 -3.39 -1.36
CA SER A 324 0.83 -1.99 -1.47
C SER A 324 2.18 -1.67 -0.81
N GLN A 325 2.71 -2.60 -0.01
CA GLN A 325 4.01 -2.53 0.65
C GLN A 325 5.06 -3.47 0.01
N GLY A 326 4.76 -4.05 -1.17
CA GLY A 326 5.65 -4.98 -1.87
C GLY A 326 5.72 -6.39 -1.26
N ASN A 327 5.01 -6.67 -0.15
CA ASN A 327 4.94 -7.98 0.48
C ASN A 327 3.90 -8.87 -0.23
N LEU A 328 4.25 -9.23 -1.45
CA LEU A 328 3.43 -9.98 -2.40
C LEU A 328 3.11 -11.40 -1.90
N VAL A 329 4.04 -12.02 -1.18
CA VAL A 329 3.87 -13.35 -0.58
C VAL A 329 2.77 -13.34 0.48
N LEU A 330 2.83 -12.41 1.44
CA LEU A 330 1.78 -12.24 2.44
C LEU A 330 0.43 -11.87 1.80
N ALA A 331 0.44 -11.06 0.74
CA ALA A 331 -0.77 -10.69 0.00
C ALA A 331 -1.46 -11.90 -0.66
N CYS A 332 -0.73 -12.66 -1.48
CA CYS A 332 -1.23 -13.87 -2.13
C CYS A 332 -1.72 -14.91 -1.12
N TYR A 333 -0.98 -15.12 -0.03
CA TYR A 333 -1.38 -16.06 1.01
C TYR A 333 -2.57 -15.58 1.86
N ALA A 334 -2.74 -14.28 2.06
CA ALA A 334 -3.91 -13.69 2.72
C ALA A 334 -5.17 -13.80 1.84
N TRP A 335 -5.09 -13.45 0.55
CA TRP A 335 -6.19 -13.65 -0.40
C TRP A 335 -6.58 -15.13 -0.56
N LYS A 336 -5.59 -16.04 -0.56
CA LYS A 336 -5.79 -17.50 -0.51
C LYS A 336 -6.55 -17.94 0.74
N ALA A 337 -6.27 -17.35 1.90
CA ALA A 337 -6.90 -17.75 3.17
C ALA A 337 -8.42 -17.48 3.19
N ILE A 338 -8.90 -16.56 2.35
CA ILE A 338 -10.29 -16.07 2.34
C ILE A 338 -11.08 -16.43 1.09
N GLY A 339 -10.46 -17.12 0.12
CA GLY A 339 -11.08 -17.45 -1.17
C GLY A 339 -11.15 -16.29 -2.17
N GLU A 340 -10.46 -15.17 -1.92
CA GLU A 340 -10.33 -14.04 -2.85
C GLU A 340 -9.29 -14.36 -3.95
N TYR A 341 -9.40 -15.52 -4.60
CA TYR A 341 -8.48 -15.98 -5.65
C TYR A 341 -8.45 -15.01 -6.85
N ASN A 342 -9.53 -14.27 -7.10
CA ASN A 342 -9.57 -13.19 -8.09
C ASN A 342 -8.61 -12.03 -7.78
N GLN A 343 -8.26 -11.79 -6.52
CA GLN A 343 -7.23 -10.81 -6.18
C GLN A 343 -5.83 -11.38 -6.44
N ILE A 344 -5.63 -12.69 -6.29
CA ILE A 344 -4.37 -13.35 -6.70
C ILE A 344 -4.18 -13.26 -8.22
N SER A 345 -5.22 -13.40 -9.04
CA SER A 345 -5.08 -13.18 -10.49
C SER A 345 -4.95 -11.71 -10.87
N LYS A 346 -5.62 -10.79 -10.15
CA LYS A 346 -5.53 -9.34 -10.35
C LYS A 346 -4.17 -8.73 -9.96
N TYR A 347 -3.51 -9.29 -8.95
CA TYR A 347 -2.28 -8.73 -8.36
C TYR A 347 -1.05 -9.67 -8.44
N GLY A 348 -1.25 -10.94 -8.78
CA GLY A 348 -0.20 -11.96 -8.94
C GLY A 348 0.39 -12.03 -10.36
N GLY A 349 0.27 -10.97 -11.15
CA GLY A 349 0.93 -10.82 -12.45
C GLY A 349 2.45 -10.62 -12.34
N LEU A 350 3.12 -11.38 -11.48
CA LEU A 350 4.56 -11.27 -11.19
C LEU A 350 5.42 -12.09 -12.14
N ILE A 351 4.85 -13.18 -12.69
CA ILE A 351 5.43 -13.96 -13.77
C ILE A 351 4.35 -14.17 -14.84
N LYS A 352 4.72 -14.02 -16.11
CA LYS A 352 3.89 -14.38 -17.26
C LYS A 352 4.73 -15.04 -18.34
N ALA A 353 4.11 -15.97 -19.04
CA ALA A 353 4.73 -16.76 -20.09
C ALA A 353 3.93 -16.58 -21.37
N GLY A 354 4.59 -16.05 -22.40
CA GLY A 354 4.06 -15.96 -23.76
C GLY A 354 4.38 -17.22 -24.55
N PHE A 355 4.24 -17.17 -25.88
CA PHE A 355 4.50 -18.36 -26.72
C PHE A 355 5.96 -18.83 -26.63
N TRP A 356 6.92 -17.92 -26.82
CA TRP A 356 8.38 -18.19 -26.77
C TRP A 356 9.15 -17.28 -25.81
N HIS A 357 8.50 -16.71 -24.80
CA HIS A 357 9.18 -15.84 -23.83
C HIS A 357 8.57 -15.89 -22.43
N THR A 358 9.37 -15.55 -21.43
CA THR A 358 8.95 -15.38 -20.04
C THR A 358 9.25 -13.95 -19.60
N VAL A 359 8.33 -13.35 -18.85
CA VAL A 359 8.39 -11.98 -18.33
C VAL A 359 8.17 -12.03 -16.82
N GLY A 360 8.95 -11.27 -16.07
CA GLY A 360 8.88 -11.16 -14.61
C GLY A 360 8.81 -9.71 -14.17
N LEU A 361 7.88 -9.39 -13.27
CA LEU A 361 7.71 -8.07 -12.66
C LEU A 361 8.26 -8.10 -11.24
N LYS A 362 9.25 -7.27 -10.94
CA LYS A 362 9.83 -7.15 -9.60
C LYS A 362 9.03 -6.25 -8.67
N SER A 363 9.27 -6.39 -7.37
CA SER A 363 8.71 -5.53 -6.31
C SER A 363 9.09 -4.05 -6.42
N ASP A 364 10.16 -3.69 -7.15
CA ASP A 364 10.58 -2.31 -7.43
C ASP A 364 9.86 -1.67 -8.63
N GLY A 365 8.96 -2.39 -9.30
CA GLY A 365 8.24 -1.91 -10.49
C GLY A 365 9.02 -2.04 -11.81
N THR A 366 10.20 -2.67 -11.80
CA THR A 366 10.98 -3.00 -13.02
C THR A 366 10.62 -4.37 -13.57
N VAL A 367 10.89 -4.58 -14.87
CA VAL A 367 10.51 -5.80 -15.59
C VAL A 367 11.73 -6.50 -16.18
N MET A 368 11.77 -7.83 -16.07
CA MET A 368 12.74 -8.73 -16.70
C MET A 368 12.05 -9.54 -17.79
N ALA A 369 12.75 -9.87 -18.88
CA ALA A 369 12.25 -10.77 -19.90
C ALA A 369 13.36 -11.64 -20.52
N VAL A 370 13.04 -12.89 -20.84
CA VAL A 370 13.94 -13.87 -21.51
C VAL A 370 13.16 -14.69 -22.54
N GLY A 371 13.84 -15.15 -23.59
CA GLY A 371 13.24 -15.94 -24.66
C GLY A 371 13.58 -15.41 -26.05
N ASP A 372 12.68 -15.62 -27.00
CA ASP A 372 12.79 -15.08 -28.35
C ASP A 372 12.59 -13.55 -28.37
N ASN A 373 13.50 -12.82 -29.02
CA ASN A 373 13.40 -11.37 -29.23
C ASN A 373 13.28 -10.93 -30.70
N ILE A 374 12.94 -11.81 -31.66
CA ILE A 374 12.85 -11.48 -33.10
C ILE A 374 12.02 -10.21 -33.39
N TYR A 375 10.97 -9.96 -32.60
CA TYR A 375 10.09 -8.78 -32.74
C TYR A 375 10.28 -7.70 -31.66
N GLY A 376 11.34 -7.75 -30.86
CA GLY A 376 11.57 -6.76 -29.79
C GLY A 376 10.69 -6.91 -28.55
N LYS A 377 10.03 -8.06 -28.35
CA LYS A 377 9.14 -8.30 -27.20
C LYS A 377 9.86 -8.38 -25.84
N LEU A 378 11.18 -8.55 -25.80
CA LEU A 378 11.97 -8.47 -24.57
C LEU A 378 12.48 -7.05 -24.25
N ASN A 379 12.10 -6.03 -25.04
CA ASN A 379 12.62 -4.66 -24.90
C ASN A 379 11.93 -3.91 -23.74
N VAL A 380 12.03 -4.46 -22.53
CA VAL A 380 11.36 -4.01 -21.30
C VAL A 380 12.32 -3.40 -20.27
N SER A 381 13.62 -3.31 -20.57
CA SER A 381 14.67 -2.84 -19.63
C SER A 381 14.42 -1.46 -19.05
N ASP A 382 13.80 -0.59 -19.84
CA ASP A 382 13.59 0.82 -19.53
C ASP A 382 12.21 1.05 -18.89
N TRP A 383 11.45 -0.03 -18.64
CA TRP A 383 10.14 0.04 -18.01
C TRP A 383 10.28 0.27 -16.50
N GLN A 384 9.48 1.18 -15.97
CA GLN A 384 9.43 1.61 -14.58
C GLN A 384 7.96 1.77 -14.16
N ASP A 385 7.72 1.80 -12.86
CA ASP A 385 6.39 2.01 -12.25
C ASP A 385 5.32 0.99 -12.69
N ILE A 386 5.74 -0.22 -13.10
CA ILE A 386 4.84 -1.28 -13.57
C ILE A 386 4.21 -2.00 -12.37
N VAL A 387 2.91 -2.29 -12.47
CA VAL A 387 2.12 -2.97 -11.42
C VAL A 387 1.48 -4.28 -11.89
N ALA A 388 1.38 -4.50 -13.20
CA ALA A 388 1.05 -5.80 -13.78
C ALA A 388 1.67 -5.95 -15.19
N ILE A 389 1.94 -7.19 -15.59
CA ILE A 389 2.46 -7.55 -16.92
C ILE A 389 1.57 -8.60 -17.59
N ALA A 390 1.59 -8.64 -18.91
CA ALA A 390 1.04 -9.72 -19.73
C ALA A 390 1.99 -10.07 -20.89
N ALA A 391 1.98 -11.34 -21.30
CA ALA A 391 2.87 -11.89 -22.32
C ALA A 391 2.04 -12.66 -23.36
N GLY A 392 1.99 -12.15 -24.58
CA GLY A 392 1.26 -12.77 -25.70
C GLY A 392 2.16 -13.68 -26.54
N SER A 393 1.80 -13.94 -27.79
CA SER A 393 2.70 -14.70 -28.69
C SER A 393 3.84 -13.84 -29.23
N GLY A 394 3.52 -12.64 -29.74
CA GLY A 394 4.47 -11.73 -30.37
C GLY A 394 4.86 -10.48 -29.57
N HIS A 395 4.23 -10.23 -28.41
CA HIS A 395 4.35 -8.96 -27.69
C HIS A 395 4.23 -9.13 -26.16
N THR A 396 4.66 -8.10 -25.44
CA THR A 396 4.60 -7.95 -23.98
C THR A 396 3.91 -6.63 -23.65
N VAL A 397 3.08 -6.63 -22.60
CA VAL A 397 2.27 -5.48 -22.16
C VAL A 397 2.56 -5.20 -20.69
N GLY A 398 2.69 -3.94 -20.32
CA GLY A 398 2.87 -3.47 -18.94
C GLY A 398 1.82 -2.44 -18.57
N LEU A 399 1.13 -2.68 -17.45
CA LEU A 399 0.25 -1.72 -16.79
C LEU A 399 1.06 -0.91 -15.78
N LYS A 400 1.00 0.42 -15.88
CA LYS A 400 1.65 1.35 -14.95
C LYS A 400 0.78 1.68 -13.75
N SER A 401 1.42 2.13 -12.67
CA SER A 401 0.78 2.59 -11.43
C SER A 401 -0.14 3.82 -11.60
N ASP A 402 -0.03 4.54 -12.72
CA ASP A 402 -0.91 5.65 -13.12
C ASP A 402 -2.13 5.21 -13.94
N ASN A 403 -2.39 3.89 -14.04
CA ASN A 403 -3.44 3.25 -14.82
C ASN A 403 -3.31 3.43 -16.35
N THR A 404 -2.14 3.83 -16.86
CA THR A 404 -1.81 3.82 -18.30
C THR A 404 -1.10 2.54 -18.71
N VAL A 405 -1.05 2.24 -20.02
CA VAL A 405 -0.51 0.97 -20.53
C VAL A 405 0.57 1.22 -21.59
N ILE A 406 1.64 0.42 -21.52
CA ILE A 406 2.71 0.35 -22.52
C ILE A 406 2.83 -1.07 -23.07
N ALA A 407 3.32 -1.21 -24.30
CA ALA A 407 3.54 -2.51 -24.94
C ALA A 407 4.74 -2.48 -25.89
N VAL A 408 5.43 -3.60 -26.04
CA VAL A 408 6.54 -3.82 -26.98
C VAL A 408 6.42 -5.17 -27.66
N GLY A 409 6.91 -5.28 -28.89
CA GLY A 409 6.86 -6.51 -29.68
C GLY A 409 6.29 -6.29 -31.08
N TYR A 410 5.83 -7.39 -31.68
CA TYR A 410 5.15 -7.41 -32.96
C TYR A 410 3.86 -6.54 -32.92
N ASN A 411 3.68 -5.70 -33.93
CA ASN A 411 2.59 -4.71 -33.97
C ASN A 411 2.07 -4.44 -35.40
N GLU A 412 2.22 -5.38 -36.34
CA GLU A 412 1.81 -5.15 -37.75
C GLU A 412 0.29 -4.95 -37.90
N ILE A 413 -0.50 -5.43 -36.93
CA ILE A 413 -1.96 -5.30 -36.90
C ILE A 413 -2.47 -4.61 -35.64
N GLY A 414 -1.59 -3.88 -34.94
CA GLY A 414 -1.95 -2.97 -33.86
C GLY A 414 -2.07 -3.57 -32.46
N GLU A 415 -1.50 -4.76 -32.21
CA GLU A 415 -1.51 -5.42 -30.90
C GLU A 415 -0.95 -4.56 -29.76
N CYS A 416 0.03 -3.70 -30.05
CA CYS A 416 0.68 -2.80 -29.11
C CYS A 416 0.07 -1.38 -29.11
N ASN A 417 -1.05 -1.13 -29.79
CA ASN A 417 -1.67 0.21 -29.91
C ASN A 417 -2.47 0.63 -28.65
N VAL A 418 -1.84 0.51 -27.49
CA VAL A 418 -2.44 0.72 -26.15
C VAL A 418 -2.19 2.12 -25.56
N ALA A 419 -1.38 2.96 -26.21
CA ALA A 419 -0.89 4.22 -25.64
C ALA A 419 -1.97 5.28 -25.28
N ASN A 420 -3.19 5.14 -25.82
CA ASN A 420 -4.34 6.01 -25.51
C ASN A 420 -5.26 5.42 -24.41
N TRP A 421 -4.90 4.28 -23.82
CA TRP A 421 -5.69 3.65 -22.77
C TRP A 421 -5.41 4.31 -21.41
N VAL A 422 -6.50 4.61 -20.70
CA VAL A 422 -6.51 5.20 -19.35
C VAL A 422 -7.52 4.45 -18.48
N ASP A 423 -7.41 4.63 -17.16
CA ASP A 423 -8.25 3.99 -16.14
C ASP A 423 -8.22 2.45 -16.18
N ILE A 424 -7.14 1.86 -16.71
CA ILE A 424 -6.94 0.41 -16.79
C ILE A 424 -6.51 -0.15 -15.43
N VAL A 425 -7.08 -1.29 -15.05
CA VAL A 425 -6.82 -2.00 -13.78
C VAL A 425 -6.39 -3.46 -13.95
N ALA A 426 -6.43 -3.99 -15.18
CA ALA A 426 -5.79 -5.26 -15.55
C ALA A 426 -5.53 -5.29 -17.07
N VAL A 427 -4.49 -6.02 -17.49
CA VAL A 427 -4.12 -6.23 -18.90
C VAL A 427 -3.90 -7.70 -19.18
N MET A 428 -4.27 -8.15 -20.38
CA MET A 428 -4.03 -9.51 -20.88
C MET A 428 -3.61 -9.46 -22.36
N ALA A 429 -2.78 -10.41 -22.76
CA ALA A 429 -2.15 -10.46 -24.08
C ALA A 429 -2.43 -11.82 -24.73
N GLY A 430 -3.18 -11.81 -25.83
CA GLY A 430 -3.48 -12.97 -26.64
C GLY A 430 -2.37 -13.28 -27.66
N SER A 431 -2.63 -14.18 -28.61
CA SER A 431 -1.63 -14.41 -29.68
C SER A 431 -1.43 -13.19 -30.58
N ARG A 432 -2.51 -12.46 -30.87
CA ARG A 432 -2.58 -11.35 -31.85
C ARG A 432 -3.50 -10.20 -31.43
N HIS A 433 -3.75 -10.04 -30.13
CA HIS A 433 -4.57 -8.97 -29.59
C HIS A 433 -4.21 -8.69 -28.13
N THR A 434 -4.45 -7.46 -27.67
CA THR A 434 -4.31 -7.04 -26.26
C THR A 434 -5.68 -6.64 -25.74
N VAL A 435 -5.95 -6.97 -24.46
CA VAL A 435 -7.21 -6.68 -23.77
C VAL A 435 -6.91 -5.92 -22.48
N GLY A 436 -7.68 -4.86 -22.19
CA GLY A 436 -7.58 -4.06 -20.99
C GLY A 436 -8.92 -3.94 -20.28
N LEU A 437 -8.94 -4.21 -18.97
CA LEU A 437 -10.09 -4.02 -18.10
C LEU A 437 -9.99 -2.63 -17.44
N LYS A 438 -11.05 -1.84 -17.50
CA LYS A 438 -11.13 -0.52 -16.83
C LYS A 438 -11.67 -0.62 -15.41
N SER A 439 -11.39 0.41 -14.61
CA SER A 439 -11.86 0.53 -13.22
C SER A 439 -13.39 0.62 -13.07
N ASP A 440 -14.11 0.94 -14.16
CA ASP A 440 -15.58 1.01 -14.21
C ASP A 440 -16.24 -0.35 -14.56
N GLY A 441 -15.47 -1.40 -14.82
CA GLY A 441 -15.97 -2.73 -15.20
C GLY A 441 -16.19 -2.90 -16.71
N THR A 442 -15.84 -1.92 -17.54
CA THR A 442 -15.86 -2.03 -19.00
C THR A 442 -14.52 -2.52 -19.56
N VAL A 443 -14.50 -3.00 -20.81
CA VAL A 443 -13.33 -3.64 -21.43
C VAL A 443 -12.98 -2.98 -22.77
N VAL A 444 -11.69 -2.89 -23.07
CA VAL A 444 -11.14 -2.43 -24.36
C VAL A 444 -10.21 -3.49 -24.95
N ALA A 445 -10.11 -3.55 -26.27
CA ALA A 445 -9.20 -4.47 -26.96
C ALA A 445 -8.64 -3.86 -28.26
N VAL A 446 -7.43 -4.25 -28.65
CA VAL A 446 -6.73 -3.85 -29.89
C VAL A 446 -5.96 -5.03 -30.50
N GLY A 447 -5.70 -4.99 -31.81
CA GLY A 447 -5.03 -6.05 -32.57
C GLY A 447 -5.93 -6.65 -33.65
N SER A 448 -5.69 -7.91 -34.01
CA SER A 448 -6.56 -8.68 -34.93
C SER A 448 -7.99 -8.77 -34.38
N ASN A 449 -8.97 -8.57 -35.25
CA ASN A 449 -10.38 -8.78 -34.94
C ASN A 449 -11.12 -9.60 -36.02
N ASP A 450 -10.40 -10.31 -36.88
CA ASP A 450 -10.97 -11.01 -38.05
C ASP A 450 -11.98 -12.12 -37.67
N LEU A 451 -11.92 -12.59 -36.41
CA LEU A 451 -12.79 -13.61 -35.85
C LEU A 451 -13.64 -13.06 -34.67
N GLY A 452 -13.66 -11.74 -34.47
CA GLY A 452 -14.45 -11.06 -33.43
C GLY A 452 -13.82 -11.06 -32.02
N GLN A 453 -12.55 -11.42 -31.87
CA GLN A 453 -11.89 -11.54 -30.56
C GLN A 453 -11.71 -10.20 -29.81
N CYS A 454 -11.84 -9.06 -30.49
CA CYS A 454 -11.85 -7.72 -29.88
C CYS A 454 -13.28 -7.15 -29.71
N ASN A 455 -14.35 -7.93 -29.93
CA ASN A 455 -15.74 -7.46 -29.82
C ASN A 455 -16.22 -7.38 -28.35
N VAL A 456 -15.56 -6.52 -27.57
CA VAL A 456 -15.74 -6.37 -26.10
C VAL A 456 -16.41 -5.06 -25.69
N SER A 457 -16.79 -4.19 -26.63
CA SER A 457 -17.32 -2.84 -26.38
C SER A 457 -18.56 -2.81 -25.49
N ASP A 458 -19.38 -3.85 -25.58
CA ASP A 458 -20.69 -3.92 -24.93
C ASP A 458 -20.60 -4.63 -23.57
N TRP A 459 -19.39 -5.01 -23.14
CA TRP A 459 -19.15 -5.69 -21.87
C TRP A 459 -19.21 -4.72 -20.70
N GLN A 460 -19.89 -5.15 -19.64
CA GLN A 460 -20.13 -4.41 -18.40
C GLN A 460 -19.98 -5.38 -17.22
N ASP A 461 -19.81 -4.82 -16.01
CA ASP A 461 -19.70 -5.57 -14.75
C ASP A 461 -18.56 -6.62 -14.73
N ILE A 462 -17.49 -6.40 -15.50
CA ILE A 462 -16.35 -7.31 -15.60
C ILE A 462 -15.38 -7.09 -14.44
N VAL A 463 -14.94 -8.18 -13.80
CA VAL A 463 -13.98 -8.18 -12.68
C VAL A 463 -12.65 -8.85 -13.01
N ALA A 464 -12.60 -9.70 -14.02
CA ALA A 464 -11.37 -10.26 -14.58
C ALA A 464 -11.53 -10.54 -16.08
N ILE A 465 -10.39 -10.54 -16.78
CA ILE A 465 -10.29 -10.82 -18.22
C ILE A 465 -9.23 -11.90 -18.46
N ALA A 466 -9.37 -12.65 -19.55
CA ALA A 466 -8.34 -13.53 -20.09
C ALA A 466 -8.32 -13.42 -21.63
N ALA A 467 -7.14 -13.54 -22.23
CA ALA A 467 -6.93 -13.42 -23.68
C ALA A 467 -6.23 -14.68 -24.19
N GLY A 468 -6.95 -15.48 -24.97
CA GLY A 468 -6.44 -16.71 -25.56
C GLY A 468 -5.71 -16.49 -26.88
N GLY A 469 -5.55 -17.56 -27.65
CA GLY A 469 -4.97 -17.44 -28.99
C GLY A 469 -5.76 -16.48 -29.87
N ILE A 470 -7.05 -16.79 -30.04
CA ILE A 470 -7.98 -16.12 -30.97
C ILE A 470 -9.38 -15.92 -30.36
N HIS A 471 -9.46 -15.74 -29.04
CA HIS A 471 -10.68 -15.43 -28.30
C HIS A 471 -10.37 -14.65 -27.01
N THR A 472 -11.34 -13.90 -26.52
CA THR A 472 -11.30 -13.13 -25.27
C THR A 472 -12.39 -13.62 -24.32
N VAL A 473 -12.09 -13.68 -23.03
CA VAL A 473 -12.99 -14.16 -21.97
C VAL A 473 -13.09 -13.10 -20.87
N GLY A 474 -14.30 -12.87 -20.36
CA GLY A 474 -14.60 -11.94 -19.28
C GLY A 474 -15.40 -12.60 -18.16
N LEU A 475 -14.93 -12.46 -16.92
CA LEU A 475 -15.63 -12.89 -15.70
C LEU A 475 -16.40 -11.70 -15.12
N LYS A 476 -17.69 -11.90 -14.85
CA LYS A 476 -18.57 -10.87 -14.28
C LYS A 476 -18.59 -10.87 -12.75
N THR A 477 -19.07 -9.77 -12.16
CA THR A 477 -19.27 -9.62 -10.71
C THR A 477 -20.16 -10.68 -10.08
N ASP A 478 -21.05 -11.31 -10.85
CA ASP A 478 -22.00 -12.32 -10.41
C ASP A 478 -21.45 -13.77 -10.47
N GLY A 479 -20.21 -13.96 -10.93
CA GLY A 479 -19.59 -15.29 -11.08
C GLY A 479 -19.93 -15.99 -12.40
N THR A 480 -20.64 -15.33 -13.32
CA THR A 480 -20.87 -15.82 -14.69
C THR A 480 -19.76 -15.38 -15.65
N VAL A 481 -19.62 -16.08 -16.78
CA VAL A 481 -18.54 -15.85 -17.75
C VAL A 481 -19.13 -15.58 -19.14
N ILE A 482 -18.51 -14.65 -19.87
CA ILE A 482 -18.80 -14.36 -21.27
C ILE A 482 -17.51 -14.48 -22.11
N ALA A 483 -17.64 -14.83 -23.39
CA ALA A 483 -16.50 -14.96 -24.29
C ALA A 483 -16.87 -14.55 -25.73
N VAL A 484 -15.90 -14.01 -26.47
CA VAL A 484 -16.02 -13.62 -27.88
C VAL A 484 -14.78 -14.02 -28.67
N GLY A 485 -14.94 -14.20 -29.98
CA GLY A 485 -13.87 -14.60 -30.89
C GLY A 485 -14.16 -15.93 -31.58
N TYR A 486 -13.09 -16.61 -31.98
CA TYR A 486 -13.19 -17.89 -32.66
C TYR A 486 -13.73 -19.00 -31.75
N ASN A 487 -14.75 -19.72 -32.23
CA ASN A 487 -15.45 -20.74 -31.43
C ASN A 487 -15.59 -22.11 -32.12
N LYS A 488 -14.72 -22.46 -33.08
CA LYS A 488 -14.84 -23.74 -33.83
C LYS A 488 -14.79 -24.98 -32.92
N TYR A 489 -14.08 -24.90 -31.80
CA TYR A 489 -13.90 -26.00 -30.85
C TYR A 489 -14.74 -25.84 -29.58
N GLY A 490 -15.62 -24.84 -29.51
CA GLY A 490 -16.45 -24.57 -28.34
C GLY A 490 -15.75 -23.81 -27.21
N GLN A 491 -14.60 -23.19 -27.46
CA GLN A 491 -13.85 -22.42 -26.44
C GLN A 491 -14.63 -21.23 -25.84
N CYS A 492 -15.63 -20.71 -26.54
CA CYS A 492 -16.52 -19.65 -26.06
C CYS A 492 -17.83 -20.19 -25.45
N ASN A 493 -18.01 -21.51 -25.32
CA ASN A 493 -19.23 -22.13 -24.78
C ASN A 493 -19.26 -22.10 -23.24
N VAL A 494 -19.20 -20.88 -22.68
CA VAL A 494 -19.08 -20.60 -21.24
C VAL A 494 -20.38 -20.10 -20.60
N SER A 495 -21.47 -20.01 -21.37
CA SER A 495 -22.77 -19.44 -20.93
C SER A 495 -23.38 -20.10 -19.70
N ASP A 496 -23.12 -21.40 -19.55
CA ASP A 496 -23.73 -22.23 -18.51
C ASP A 496 -22.87 -22.28 -17.23
N TRP A 497 -21.74 -21.55 -17.22
CA TRP A 497 -20.83 -21.50 -16.08
C TRP A 497 -21.35 -20.56 -14.99
N GLN A 498 -21.22 -21.01 -13.75
CA GLN A 498 -21.64 -20.34 -12.52
C GLN A 498 -20.57 -20.55 -11.44
N ASP A 499 -20.59 -19.72 -10.40
CA ASP A 499 -19.68 -19.75 -9.25
C ASP A 499 -18.18 -19.67 -9.62
N ILE A 500 -17.86 -19.04 -10.76
CA ILE A 500 -16.49 -18.88 -11.24
C ILE A 500 -15.80 -17.73 -10.47
N VAL A 501 -14.58 -17.99 -10.01
CA VAL A 501 -13.75 -17.03 -9.24
C VAL A 501 -12.45 -16.67 -9.94
N ALA A 502 -12.01 -17.44 -10.93
CA ALA A 502 -10.90 -17.06 -11.82
C ALA A 502 -11.07 -17.71 -13.21
N ILE A 503 -10.48 -17.08 -14.23
CA ILE A 503 -10.50 -17.54 -15.62
C ILE A 503 -9.09 -17.52 -16.22
N ALA A 504 -8.82 -18.44 -17.14
CA ALA A 504 -7.65 -18.45 -18.01
C ALA A 504 -8.06 -18.89 -19.43
N ALA A 505 -7.27 -18.56 -20.45
CA ALA A 505 -7.63 -18.78 -21.86
C ALA A 505 -6.40 -19.22 -22.66
N GLY A 506 -6.37 -20.51 -23.03
CA GLY A 506 -5.31 -21.13 -23.83
C GLY A 506 -5.35 -20.74 -25.30
N TYR A 507 -4.64 -21.46 -26.15
CA TYR A 507 -4.69 -21.20 -27.60
C TYR A 507 -6.12 -21.41 -28.16
N LEU A 508 -6.75 -22.55 -27.81
CA LEU A 508 -8.08 -22.98 -28.29
C LEU A 508 -9.00 -23.54 -27.18
N HIS A 509 -8.77 -23.20 -25.91
CA HIS A 509 -9.61 -23.62 -24.79
C HIS A 509 -9.72 -22.54 -23.70
N THR A 510 -10.82 -22.54 -22.96
CA THR A 510 -11.09 -21.64 -21.83
C THR A 510 -11.19 -22.44 -20.54
N VAL A 511 -10.59 -21.93 -19.47
CA VAL A 511 -10.53 -22.56 -18.15
C VAL A 511 -11.23 -21.67 -17.12
N GLY A 512 -12.12 -22.24 -16.31
CA GLY A 512 -12.80 -21.59 -15.20
C GLY A 512 -12.54 -22.30 -13.89
N LEU A 513 -12.02 -21.58 -12.89
CA LEU A 513 -11.88 -22.05 -11.52
C LEU A 513 -13.14 -21.68 -10.73
N LYS A 514 -13.75 -22.66 -10.06
CA LYS A 514 -14.90 -22.47 -9.18
C LYS A 514 -14.49 -22.13 -7.74
N SER A 515 -15.39 -21.50 -6.99
CA SER A 515 -15.17 -21.14 -5.58
C SER A 515 -14.90 -22.34 -4.66
N ASP A 516 -15.32 -23.55 -5.04
CA ASP A 516 -15.07 -24.80 -4.32
C ASP A 516 -13.68 -25.42 -4.57
N GLY A 517 -12.89 -24.84 -5.49
CA GLY A 517 -11.57 -25.34 -5.87
C GLY A 517 -11.58 -26.44 -6.94
N THR A 518 -12.73 -26.66 -7.61
CA THR A 518 -12.84 -27.47 -8.83
C THR A 518 -12.68 -26.63 -10.10
N VAL A 519 -12.41 -27.28 -11.23
CA VAL A 519 -12.12 -26.59 -12.51
C VAL A 519 -13.05 -27.11 -13.62
N VAL A 520 -13.56 -26.19 -14.44
CA VAL A 520 -14.30 -26.48 -15.68
C VAL A 520 -13.53 -25.96 -16.89
N ILE A 521 -13.56 -26.69 -18.01
CA ILE A 521 -12.86 -26.32 -19.25
C ILE A 521 -13.75 -26.62 -20.45
N VAL A 522 -13.74 -25.73 -21.44
CA VAL A 522 -14.37 -25.92 -22.76
C VAL A 522 -13.39 -25.53 -23.87
N GLY A 523 -13.54 -26.13 -25.05
CA GLY A 523 -12.67 -25.89 -26.20
C GLY A 523 -12.02 -27.17 -26.72
N ASP A 524 -10.93 -26.99 -27.46
CA ASP A 524 -10.16 -28.10 -28.02
C ASP A 524 -9.57 -28.99 -26.91
N ASN A 525 -9.56 -30.30 -27.15
CA ASN A 525 -9.01 -31.31 -26.23
C ASN A 525 -8.13 -32.35 -26.95
N GLU A 526 -7.51 -32.01 -28.10
CA GLU A 526 -6.73 -32.97 -28.90
C GLU A 526 -5.60 -33.64 -28.10
N TYR A 527 -4.99 -32.93 -27.15
CA TYR A 527 -3.91 -33.43 -26.30
C TYR A 527 -4.32 -33.69 -24.84
N GLY A 528 -5.63 -33.64 -24.52
CA GLY A 528 -6.12 -33.85 -23.16
C GLY A 528 -6.05 -32.63 -22.24
N GLN A 529 -5.87 -31.42 -22.78
CA GLN A 529 -5.80 -30.17 -21.99
C GLN A 529 -7.06 -29.82 -21.18
N CYS A 530 -8.21 -30.43 -21.50
CA CYS A 530 -9.47 -30.31 -20.77
C CYS A 530 -9.68 -31.41 -19.72
N ASN A 531 -8.75 -32.36 -19.58
CA ASN A 531 -8.90 -33.54 -18.71
C ASN A 531 -8.64 -33.22 -17.22
N VAL A 532 -9.51 -32.39 -16.63
CA VAL A 532 -9.38 -31.85 -15.27
C VAL A 532 -10.48 -32.30 -14.30
N SER A 533 -11.28 -33.32 -14.64
CA SER A 533 -12.38 -33.82 -13.79
C SER A 533 -11.97 -34.16 -12.37
N ASP A 534 -10.75 -34.66 -12.21
CA ASP A 534 -10.21 -35.17 -10.95
C ASP A 534 -9.42 -34.09 -10.19
N TRP A 535 -9.37 -32.86 -10.70
CA TRP A 535 -8.67 -31.74 -10.09
C TRP A 535 -9.48 -31.20 -8.90
N GLN A 536 -8.80 -31.11 -7.75
CA GLN A 536 -9.39 -30.72 -6.47
C GLN A 536 -8.42 -29.82 -5.70
N ASN A 537 -8.96 -28.94 -4.86
CA ASN A 537 -8.21 -27.97 -4.06
C ASN A 537 -7.36 -27.00 -4.91
N ILE A 538 -7.78 -26.71 -6.14
CA ILE A 538 -7.14 -25.74 -7.02
C ILE A 538 -7.40 -24.32 -6.51
N MET A 539 -6.40 -23.45 -6.65
CA MET A 539 -6.45 -22.05 -6.18
C MET A 539 -6.02 -21.03 -7.24
N ALA A 540 -5.34 -21.47 -8.29
CA ALA A 540 -5.08 -20.68 -9.49
C ALA A 540 -5.00 -21.63 -10.70
N VAL A 541 -5.40 -21.12 -11.86
CA VAL A 541 -5.36 -21.82 -13.14
C VAL A 541 -4.66 -20.92 -14.16
N GLU A 542 -3.81 -21.51 -15.00
CA GLU A 542 -3.14 -20.83 -16.09
C GLU A 542 -3.13 -21.72 -17.33
N ALA A 543 -3.35 -21.10 -18.48
CA ALA A 543 -3.23 -21.67 -19.81
C ALA A 543 -3.01 -20.47 -20.72
N GLY A 544 -1.77 -20.13 -21.07
CA GLY A 544 -1.48 -18.88 -21.78
C GLY A 544 -1.89 -18.91 -23.25
N SER A 545 -1.83 -17.75 -23.90
CA SER A 545 -2.39 -17.53 -25.23
C SER A 545 -1.82 -18.38 -26.37
N GLY A 546 -0.70 -19.08 -26.16
CA GLY A 546 -0.10 -20.05 -27.07
C GLY A 546 -0.23 -21.51 -26.62
N SER A 547 -0.85 -21.75 -25.46
CA SER A 547 -0.78 -23.01 -24.74
C SER A 547 -1.74 -24.08 -25.27
N PHE A 548 -1.21 -25.29 -25.39
CA PHE A 548 -1.94 -26.55 -25.57
C PHE A 548 -1.95 -27.41 -24.28
N HIS A 549 -1.72 -26.77 -23.12
CA HIS A 549 -1.75 -27.39 -21.80
C HIS A 549 -2.38 -26.47 -20.75
N THR A 550 -3.00 -27.07 -19.74
CA THR A 550 -3.58 -26.37 -18.58
C THR A 550 -2.75 -26.67 -17.36
N VAL A 551 -2.46 -25.64 -16.54
CA VAL A 551 -1.70 -25.73 -15.29
C VAL A 551 -2.59 -25.29 -14.12
N GLY A 552 -2.60 -26.07 -13.05
CA GLY A 552 -3.34 -25.81 -11.81
C GLY A 552 -2.43 -25.78 -10.60
N LEU A 553 -2.45 -24.66 -9.86
CA LEU A 553 -1.79 -24.53 -8.56
C LEU A 553 -2.74 -25.01 -7.46
N LYS A 554 -2.27 -25.90 -6.58
CA LYS A 554 -3.03 -26.42 -5.45
C LYS A 554 -2.83 -25.61 -4.18
N ASN A 555 -3.80 -25.73 -3.28
CA ASN A 555 -3.79 -25.07 -1.98
C ASN A 555 -2.63 -25.45 -1.05
N ASP A 556 -1.92 -26.54 -1.30
CA ASP A 556 -0.72 -26.96 -0.56
C ASP A 556 0.61 -26.36 -1.08
N GLY A 557 0.59 -25.73 -2.27
CA GLY A 557 1.79 -25.21 -2.95
C GLY A 557 2.39 -26.16 -4.01
N THR A 558 1.72 -27.29 -4.28
CA THR A 558 2.06 -28.20 -5.39
C THR A 558 1.36 -27.79 -6.69
N VAL A 559 1.87 -28.26 -7.82
CA VAL A 559 1.32 -27.93 -9.16
C VAL A 559 0.97 -29.22 -9.91
N ILE A 560 -0.10 -29.16 -10.69
CA ILE A 560 -0.49 -30.21 -11.64
C ILE A 560 -0.70 -29.59 -13.03
N ALA A 561 -0.48 -30.38 -14.07
CA ALA A 561 -0.70 -29.95 -15.45
C ALA A 561 -1.20 -31.11 -16.33
N VAL A 562 -2.00 -30.78 -17.35
CA VAL A 562 -2.53 -31.73 -18.35
C VAL A 562 -2.53 -31.08 -19.73
N GLY A 563 -2.48 -31.90 -20.78
CA GLY A 563 -2.39 -31.44 -22.17
C GLY A 563 -1.08 -31.84 -22.85
N TYR A 564 -0.73 -31.13 -23.91
CA TYR A 564 0.45 -31.39 -24.74
C TYR A 564 1.76 -31.34 -23.92
N ASN A 565 2.58 -32.40 -23.99
CA ASN A 565 3.76 -32.57 -23.14
C ASN A 565 5.04 -33.04 -23.85
N GLU A 566 5.13 -32.96 -25.18
CA GLU A 566 6.31 -33.46 -25.94
C GLU A 566 7.64 -32.80 -25.54
N PHE A 567 7.60 -31.59 -24.96
CA PHE A 567 8.78 -30.86 -24.48
C PHE A 567 8.93 -30.91 -22.94
N GLY A 568 8.05 -31.64 -22.24
CA GLY A 568 8.04 -31.72 -20.77
C GLY A 568 7.42 -30.52 -20.06
N GLN A 569 6.58 -29.73 -20.72
CA GLN A 569 5.93 -28.54 -20.15
C GLN A 569 4.95 -28.86 -19.00
N CYS A 570 4.42 -30.09 -18.95
CA CYS A 570 3.58 -30.59 -17.86
C CYS A 570 4.37 -31.31 -16.76
N ASN A 571 5.71 -31.35 -16.83
CA ASN A 571 6.56 -32.06 -15.85
C ASN A 571 6.75 -31.25 -14.55
N VAL A 572 5.64 -30.97 -13.87
CA VAL A 572 5.54 -30.09 -12.69
C VAL A 572 5.26 -30.85 -11.38
N SER A 573 5.18 -32.17 -11.42
CA SER A 573 4.83 -33.05 -10.27
C SER A 573 5.68 -32.83 -9.02
N ASP A 574 6.95 -32.50 -9.24
CA ASP A 574 7.97 -32.40 -8.19
C ASP A 574 8.07 -30.97 -7.64
N TRP A 575 7.24 -30.05 -8.15
CA TRP A 575 7.22 -28.66 -7.72
C TRP A 575 6.52 -28.53 -6.36
N GLN A 576 7.16 -27.79 -5.46
CA GLN A 576 6.73 -27.50 -4.10
C GLN A 576 6.89 -26.01 -3.83
N ASP A 577 6.21 -25.52 -2.80
CA ASP A 577 6.32 -24.14 -2.30
C ASP A 577 6.01 -23.05 -3.34
N ILE A 578 5.21 -23.40 -4.36
CA ILE A 578 4.80 -22.49 -5.44
C ILE A 578 3.69 -21.54 -4.94
N VAL A 579 3.82 -20.26 -5.29
CA VAL A 579 2.88 -19.18 -4.93
C VAL A 579 2.23 -18.53 -6.16
N ALA A 580 2.85 -18.64 -7.33
CA ALA A 580 2.23 -18.28 -8.62
C ALA A 580 2.75 -19.20 -9.74
N ILE A 581 1.94 -19.35 -10.79
CA ILE A 581 2.24 -20.13 -11.99
C ILE A 581 2.03 -19.25 -13.22
N ALA A 582 2.62 -19.63 -14.35
CA ALA A 582 2.30 -19.13 -15.68
C ALA A 582 2.53 -20.23 -16.72
N ALA A 583 1.65 -20.33 -17.71
CA ALA A 583 1.74 -21.30 -18.81
C ALA A 583 2.01 -20.55 -20.11
N GLY A 584 3.10 -20.87 -20.81
CA GLY A 584 3.47 -20.32 -22.11
C GLY A 584 3.01 -21.20 -23.27
N GLY A 585 3.60 -21.02 -24.45
CA GLY A 585 3.28 -21.85 -25.62
C GLY A 585 3.69 -23.32 -25.41
N LEU A 586 4.97 -23.51 -25.07
CA LEU A 586 5.61 -24.83 -24.91
C LEU A 586 6.36 -24.96 -23.57
N HIS A 587 6.09 -24.09 -22.59
CA HIS A 587 6.77 -24.10 -21.29
C HIS A 587 5.86 -23.67 -20.14
N THR A 588 6.17 -24.13 -18.92
CA THR A 588 5.51 -23.71 -17.68
C THR A 588 6.53 -23.04 -16.77
N VAL A 589 6.11 -21.97 -16.08
CA VAL A 589 6.92 -21.19 -15.14
C VAL A 589 6.23 -21.18 -13.77
N GLY A 590 7.02 -21.32 -12.70
CA GLY A 590 6.56 -21.28 -11.32
C GLY A 590 7.40 -20.33 -10.48
N LEU A 591 6.73 -19.49 -9.68
CA LEU A 591 7.33 -18.63 -8.67
C LEU A 591 7.21 -19.31 -7.30
N ARG A 592 8.33 -19.50 -6.61
CA ARG A 592 8.40 -20.03 -5.26
C ARG A 592 8.21 -18.94 -4.20
N ASN A 593 7.84 -19.36 -2.98
CA ASN A 593 7.67 -18.48 -1.83
C ASN A 593 8.97 -17.75 -1.37
N ASP A 594 10.14 -18.22 -1.82
CA ASP A 594 11.46 -17.63 -1.59
C ASP A 594 11.88 -16.61 -2.68
N GLY A 595 10.97 -16.28 -3.60
CA GLY A 595 11.20 -15.31 -4.69
C GLY A 595 11.95 -15.89 -5.89
N THR A 596 12.34 -17.17 -5.85
CA THR A 596 13.01 -17.85 -6.97
C THR A 596 12.01 -18.30 -8.04
N VAL A 597 12.48 -18.36 -9.29
CA VAL A 597 11.66 -18.78 -10.44
C VAL A 597 12.22 -20.07 -11.03
N ILE A 598 11.34 -21.02 -11.33
CA ILE A 598 11.67 -22.29 -11.99
C ILE A 598 10.82 -22.46 -13.25
N ALA A 599 11.29 -23.23 -14.23
CA ALA A 599 10.55 -23.49 -15.47
C ALA A 599 10.86 -24.87 -16.08
N VAL A 600 9.87 -25.46 -16.74
CA VAL A 600 9.94 -26.74 -17.49
C VAL A 600 9.33 -26.58 -18.89
N GLY A 601 9.53 -27.54 -19.78
CA GLY A 601 9.12 -27.44 -21.20
C GLY A 601 10.27 -27.12 -22.15
N ASP A 602 9.93 -26.54 -23.31
CA ASP A 602 10.86 -26.15 -24.37
C ASP A 602 11.93 -25.14 -23.91
N HIS A 603 13.07 -25.14 -24.58
CA HIS A 603 14.20 -24.24 -24.33
C HIS A 603 14.81 -23.62 -25.59
N ASP A 604 14.32 -23.91 -26.80
CA ASP A 604 15.00 -23.57 -28.05
C ASP A 604 15.27 -22.06 -28.23
N TYR A 605 14.51 -21.20 -27.55
CA TYR A 605 14.67 -19.74 -27.57
C TYR A 605 15.19 -19.15 -26.24
N GLY A 606 15.59 -19.98 -25.28
CA GLY A 606 16.07 -19.53 -23.97
C GLY A 606 14.96 -19.05 -23.01
N GLN A 607 13.68 -19.34 -23.30
CA GLN A 607 12.52 -18.86 -22.53
C GLN A 607 12.44 -19.36 -21.08
N LYS A 608 13.30 -20.32 -20.70
CA LYS A 608 13.47 -20.84 -19.33
C LYS A 608 14.72 -20.30 -18.61
N ASN A 609 15.39 -19.27 -19.14
CA ASN A 609 16.58 -18.65 -18.50
C ASN A 609 16.20 -17.79 -17.28
N VAL A 610 15.60 -18.43 -16.28
CA VAL A 610 14.98 -17.79 -15.10
C VAL A 610 15.62 -18.20 -13.76
N LEU A 611 16.63 -19.09 -13.77
CA LEU A 611 17.25 -19.64 -12.55
C LEU A 611 17.87 -18.56 -11.63
N ASP A 612 18.44 -17.53 -12.25
CA ASP A 612 19.06 -16.39 -11.55
C ASP A 612 18.04 -15.30 -11.17
N TRP A 613 16.76 -15.45 -11.52
CA TRP A 613 15.74 -14.44 -11.22
C TRP A 613 15.39 -14.45 -9.73
N ARG A 614 15.22 -13.25 -9.18
CA ARG A 614 14.62 -12.97 -7.88
C ARG A 614 13.58 -11.88 -8.07
N ILE A 615 12.33 -12.17 -7.72
CA ILE A 615 11.18 -11.28 -7.95
C ILE A 615 10.99 -10.29 -6.79
N PHE A 616 11.34 -10.69 -5.58
CA PHE A 616 11.32 -9.91 -4.34
C PHE A 616 12.45 -10.38 -3.41
#